data_AF-H1S046-F1
#
_entry.id   AF-H1S046-F1
#
_cell.length_a   1.000
_cell.length_b   1.000
_cell.length_c   1.000
_cell.angle_alpha   90.00
_cell.angle_beta   90.00
_cell.angle_gamma   90.00
#
_symmetry.space_group_name_H-M   'P 1'
#
loop_
_entity.id
_entity.type
_entity.pdbx_description
1 polymer ?
#
loop_
_entity_poly.entity_id
_entity_poly.type
_entity_poly.pdbx_seq_one_letter_code
_entity_poly.pdbx_strand_id
1 'polypeptide(L)'
;MRAYDTGFNCVKLTNGYVIIEDRALRGWRIGSYCFNLLVRWAKYHCPESDVATIKLLATDATEEVNRTRRNMFYEQFGIRFAYTDMDGLRNAAGESEPMKARELVERSRDEFSNIEELDMPHAAAFSALLFPQAQRRVLELRQSVTEMVRQTLPTRRFLGFLKYMNWLSFWLAALLGAMAMSAWQRWS
;
A
#
# COMPACT_ATOMS: atom_id res chain seq x y z
N MET A 1 -6.40 -39.29 4.44
CA MET A 1 -6.16 -37.96 5.05
C MET A 1 -7.52 -37.31 5.27
N ARG A 2 -8.09 -37.47 6.48
CA ARG A 2 -9.44 -37.00 6.86
C ARG A 2 -9.30 -36.08 8.06
N ALA A 3 -9.70 -34.82 7.90
CA ALA A 3 -10.00 -33.91 9.00
C ALA A 3 -10.72 -32.64 8.50
N TYR A 4 -11.84 -32.76 7.77
CA TYR A 4 -12.88 -31.71 7.63
C TYR A 4 -14.16 -32.37 7.12
N ASP A 5 -14.70 -33.30 7.91
CA ASP A 5 -16.08 -33.75 7.76
C ASP A 5 -16.81 -33.42 9.07
N THR A 6 -17.30 -32.19 9.12
CA THR A 6 -18.29 -31.75 10.10
C THR A 6 -19.41 -31.11 9.31
N GLY A 7 -20.30 -31.92 8.72
CA GLY A 7 -21.76 -31.69 8.66
C GLY A 7 -22.32 -30.40 8.05
N PHE A 8 -21.51 -29.49 7.52
CA PHE A 8 -21.99 -28.29 6.85
C PHE A 8 -21.75 -28.48 5.36
N ASN A 9 -22.82 -28.71 4.60
CA ASN A 9 -22.82 -28.59 3.13
C ASN A 9 -22.58 -27.12 2.74
N CYS A 10 -21.53 -26.48 3.26
CA CYS A 10 -21.29 -25.06 3.19
C CYS A 10 -19.82 -24.78 2.86
N VAL A 11 -19.56 -23.94 1.87
CA VAL A 11 -18.23 -23.49 1.45
C VAL A 11 -18.04 -22.02 1.83
N LYS A 12 -16.93 -21.71 2.49
CA LYS A 12 -16.59 -20.34 2.88
C LYS A 12 -15.53 -19.79 1.92
N LEU A 13 -15.90 -18.76 1.14
CA LEU A 13 -15.02 -18.19 0.11
C LEU A 13 -13.86 -17.38 0.70
N THR A 14 -14.10 -16.66 1.80
CA THR A 14 -13.06 -15.90 2.51
C THR A 14 -13.21 -16.10 4.00
N ASN A 15 -12.11 -16.04 4.76
CA ASN A 15 -12.15 -16.05 6.22
C ASN A 15 -12.53 -14.67 6.82
N GLY A 16 -13.26 -13.85 6.07
CA GLY A 16 -13.57 -12.48 6.41
C GLY A 16 -12.96 -11.53 5.37
N TYR A 17 -11.95 -10.78 5.79
CA TYR A 17 -11.50 -9.58 5.09
C TYR A 17 -10.34 -9.85 4.11
N VAL A 18 -10.44 -9.29 2.90
CA VAL A 18 -9.35 -9.30 1.89
C VAL A 18 -8.90 -7.86 1.68
N ILE A 19 -7.66 -7.54 2.06
CA ILE A 19 -7.09 -6.19 1.98
C ILE A 19 -5.92 -6.18 1.02
N ILE A 20 -5.90 -5.18 0.15
CA ILE A 20 -4.69 -4.74 -0.52
C ILE A 20 -4.18 -3.53 0.28
N GLU A 21 -3.11 -3.76 1.05
CA GLU A 21 -2.55 -2.74 1.96
C GLU A 21 -2.00 -1.55 1.18
N ASP A 22 -1.24 -1.83 0.12
CA ASP A 22 -0.71 -0.81 -0.75
C ASP A 22 -1.82 -0.13 -1.56
N ARG A 23 -2.03 1.17 -1.31
CA ARG A 23 -3.03 1.97 -2.01
C ARG A 23 -2.73 2.08 -3.50
N ALA A 24 -1.46 2.04 -3.92
CA ALA A 24 -1.06 2.13 -5.32
C ALA A 24 -1.48 0.90 -6.13
N LEU A 25 -1.65 -0.25 -5.47
CA LEU A 25 -2.07 -1.52 -6.08
C LEU A 25 -3.60 -1.69 -6.12
N ARG A 26 -4.36 -0.78 -5.48
CA ARG A 26 -5.83 -0.79 -5.57
C ARG A 26 -6.27 -0.34 -6.96
N GLY A 27 -7.36 -0.93 -7.46
CA GLY A 27 -7.89 -0.63 -8.79
C GLY A 27 -7.28 -1.46 -9.93
N TRP A 28 -6.20 -2.20 -9.68
CA TRP A 28 -5.55 -3.08 -10.67
C TRP A 28 -6.20 -4.47 -10.78
N ARG A 29 -7.45 -4.62 -10.36
CA ARG A 29 -8.22 -5.89 -10.38
C ARG A 29 -7.59 -7.08 -9.64
N ILE A 30 -6.49 -6.89 -8.90
CA ILE A 30 -5.79 -7.94 -8.14
C ILE A 30 -6.75 -8.67 -7.19
N GLY A 31 -7.54 -7.93 -6.41
CA GLY A 31 -8.52 -8.52 -5.50
C GLY A 31 -9.56 -9.36 -6.23
N SER A 32 -10.10 -8.86 -7.35
CA SER A 32 -11.06 -9.59 -8.17
C SER A 32 -10.44 -10.85 -8.76
N TYR A 33 -9.19 -10.78 -9.20
CA TYR A 33 -8.47 -11.94 -9.72
C TYR A 33 -8.29 -13.03 -8.64
N CYS A 34 -7.80 -12.66 -7.45
CA CYS A 34 -7.66 -13.60 -6.33
C CYS A 34 -9.00 -14.22 -5.93
N PHE A 35 -10.08 -13.43 -5.89
CA PHE A 35 -11.40 -13.93 -5.56
C PHE A 35 -11.97 -14.83 -6.66
N ASN A 36 -11.67 -14.54 -7.93
CA ASN A 36 -12.05 -15.40 -9.05
C ASN A 36 -11.43 -16.80 -8.91
N LEU A 37 -10.19 -16.92 -8.42
CA LEU A 37 -9.57 -18.23 -8.14
C LEU A 37 -10.35 -19.01 -7.07
N LEU A 38 -10.83 -18.33 -6.02
CA LEU A 38 -11.66 -18.94 -4.98
C LEU A 38 -13.02 -19.39 -5.53
N VAL A 39 -13.65 -18.56 -6.37
CA VAL A 39 -14.91 -18.88 -7.06
C VAL A 39 -14.74 -20.11 -7.95
N ARG A 40 -13.69 -20.14 -8.78
CA ARG A 40 -13.36 -21.30 -9.64
C ARG A 40 -13.21 -22.58 -8.82
N TRP A 41 -12.43 -22.50 -7.74
CA TRP A 41 -12.22 -23.63 -6.84
C TRP A 41 -13.54 -24.12 -6.23
N ALA A 42 -14.36 -23.22 -5.67
CA ALA A 42 -15.62 -23.57 -5.02
C ALA A 42 -16.63 -24.17 -6.01
N LYS A 43 -16.76 -23.59 -7.21
CA LYS A 43 -17.61 -24.11 -8.28
C LYS A 43 -17.21 -25.51 -8.71
N TYR A 44 -15.91 -25.76 -8.86
CA TYR A 44 -15.42 -27.03 -9.39
C TYR A 44 -15.45 -28.15 -8.34
N HIS A 45 -15.05 -27.83 -7.09
CA HIS A 45 -14.89 -28.85 -6.05
C HIS A 45 -16.10 -29.00 -5.12
N CYS A 46 -16.95 -27.98 -5.00
CA CYS A 46 -18.07 -27.97 -4.06
C CYS A 46 -19.39 -27.43 -4.66
N PRO A 47 -19.79 -27.81 -5.89
CA PRO A 47 -20.89 -27.16 -6.62
C PRO A 47 -22.24 -27.14 -5.87
N GLU A 48 -22.53 -28.19 -5.11
CA GLU A 48 -23.79 -28.37 -4.37
C GLU A 48 -23.75 -27.84 -2.93
N SER A 49 -22.60 -27.35 -2.49
CA SER A 49 -22.47 -26.70 -1.17
C SER A 49 -23.08 -25.30 -1.21
N ASP A 50 -23.76 -24.93 -0.14
CA ASP A 50 -24.20 -23.55 0.13
C ASP A 50 -22.97 -22.65 0.28
N VAL A 51 -23.01 -21.44 -0.25
CA VAL A 51 -22.00 -20.44 0.04
C VAL A 51 -22.28 -19.87 1.41
N ALA A 52 -21.27 -19.86 2.28
CA ALA A 52 -21.38 -19.29 3.61
C ALA A 52 -21.77 -17.80 3.51
N THR A 53 -22.75 -17.39 4.32
CA THR A 53 -23.25 -16.01 4.32
C THR A 53 -22.12 -15.01 4.54
N ILE A 54 -21.99 -14.07 3.60
CA ILE A 54 -21.07 -12.94 3.70
C ILE A 54 -21.82 -11.81 4.38
N LYS A 55 -21.24 -11.27 5.46
CA LYS A 55 -21.78 -10.11 6.17
C LYS A 55 -20.98 -8.87 5.81
N LEU A 56 -21.67 -7.82 5.40
CA LEU A 56 -21.10 -6.51 5.17
C LEU A 56 -21.39 -5.65 6.40
N LEU A 57 -20.35 -5.12 7.03
CA LEU A 57 -20.49 -4.21 8.17
C LEU A 57 -20.36 -2.76 7.71
N ALA A 58 -21.07 -1.84 8.37
CA ALA A 58 -20.99 -0.41 8.05
C ALA A 58 -19.60 0.18 8.35
N THR A 59 -18.93 -0.33 9.40
CA THR A 59 -17.58 0.06 9.84
C THR A 59 -16.51 -0.12 8.77
N ASP A 60 -16.75 -1.06 7.85
CA ASP A 60 -15.80 -1.48 6.82
C ASP A 60 -15.77 -0.53 5.62
N ALA A 61 -16.80 0.32 5.48
CA ALA A 61 -16.97 1.20 4.34
C ALA A 61 -17.77 2.47 4.68
N THR A 62 -17.18 3.31 5.53
CA THR A 62 -17.75 4.61 5.94
C THR A 62 -17.83 5.61 4.79
N GLU A 63 -16.85 5.61 3.89
CA GLU A 63 -16.85 6.42 2.67
C GLU A 63 -17.69 5.78 1.57
N GLU A 64 -18.53 6.57 0.90
CA GLU A 64 -19.41 6.12 -0.19
C GLU A 64 -18.64 5.41 -1.31
N VAL A 65 -17.49 5.96 -1.72
CA VAL A 65 -16.66 5.37 -2.79
C VAL A 65 -16.15 3.97 -2.40
N ASN A 66 -15.73 3.79 -1.15
CA ASN A 66 -15.26 2.49 -0.67
C ASN A 66 -16.40 1.48 -0.56
N ARG A 67 -17.59 1.94 -0.15
CA ARG A 67 -18.81 1.12 -0.06
C ARG A 67 -19.26 0.64 -1.43
N THR A 68 -19.37 1.55 -2.40
CA THR A 68 -19.74 1.21 -3.77
C THR A 68 -18.74 0.21 -4.37
N ARG A 69 -17.43 0.43 -4.20
CA ARG A 69 -16.40 -0.50 -4.68
C ARG A 69 -16.50 -1.88 -4.02
N ARG A 70 -16.73 -1.95 -2.71
CA ARG A 70 -16.89 -3.22 -1.96
C ARG A 70 -18.13 -3.98 -2.41
N ASN A 71 -19.26 -3.30 -2.57
CA ASN A 71 -20.52 -3.92 -2.97
C ASN A 71 -20.41 -4.47 -4.41
N MET A 72 -19.93 -3.65 -5.35
CA MET A 72 -19.66 -4.08 -6.73
C MET A 72 -18.66 -5.25 -6.79
N PHE A 73 -17.68 -5.28 -5.88
CA PHE A 73 -16.68 -6.33 -5.84
C PHE A 73 -17.29 -7.73 -5.62
N TYR A 74 -18.33 -7.87 -4.79
CA TYR A 74 -18.99 -9.16 -4.60
C TYR A 74 -20.04 -9.44 -5.69
N GLU A 75 -20.78 -8.42 -6.10
CA GLU A 75 -21.87 -8.54 -7.09
C GLU A 75 -21.38 -9.06 -8.45
N GLN A 76 -20.15 -8.71 -8.87
CA GLN A 76 -19.57 -9.23 -10.12
C GLN A 76 -19.42 -10.77 -10.14
N PHE A 77 -19.44 -11.43 -8.98
CA PHE A 77 -19.39 -12.89 -8.84
C PHE A 77 -20.77 -13.53 -8.63
N GLY A 78 -21.85 -12.77 -8.89
CA GLY A 78 -23.24 -13.25 -8.75
C GLY A 78 -23.77 -13.25 -7.32
N ILE A 79 -23.00 -12.72 -6.35
CA ILE A 79 -23.40 -12.66 -4.94
C ILE A 79 -24.32 -11.46 -4.76
N ARG A 80 -25.57 -11.71 -4.38
CA ARG A 80 -26.55 -10.67 -4.07
C ARG A 80 -26.63 -10.45 -2.57
N PHE A 81 -26.97 -9.23 -2.16
CA PHE A 81 -27.09 -8.84 -0.76
C PHE A 81 -28.46 -8.26 -0.47
N ALA A 82 -29.01 -8.66 0.68
CA ALA A 82 -30.09 -7.93 1.34
C ALA A 82 -29.46 -6.72 2.05
N TYR A 83 -29.31 -5.62 1.33
CA TYR A 83 -28.70 -4.41 1.86
C TYR A 83 -29.56 -3.74 2.93
N THR A 84 -28.89 -3.10 3.88
CA THR A 84 -29.50 -2.31 4.95
C THR A 84 -28.79 -0.96 5.07
N ASP A 85 -29.59 0.10 5.23
CA ASP A 85 -29.10 1.43 5.52
C ASP A 85 -28.74 1.51 7.02
N MET A 86 -27.54 1.98 7.35
CA MET A 86 -27.06 2.12 8.74
C MET A 86 -26.34 3.45 8.91
N ASP A 87 -26.49 4.10 10.06
CA ASP A 87 -25.82 5.36 10.40
C ASP A 87 -26.00 6.48 9.36
N GLY A 88 -27.16 6.52 8.70
CA GLY A 88 -27.47 7.47 7.62
C GLY A 88 -26.78 7.17 6.28
N LEU A 89 -26.05 6.05 6.19
CA LEU A 89 -25.36 5.58 4.99
C LEU A 89 -26.20 4.52 4.27
N ARG A 90 -26.48 4.75 2.98
CA ARG A 90 -27.27 3.81 2.17
C ARG A 90 -26.48 2.56 1.80
N ASN A 91 -27.12 1.38 1.83
CA ASN A 91 -26.50 0.08 1.51
C ASN A 91 -25.18 -0.19 2.27
N ALA A 92 -25.10 0.31 3.51
CA ALA A 92 -23.88 0.28 4.32
C ALA A 92 -23.54 -1.12 4.84
N ALA A 93 -24.58 -1.90 5.12
CA ALA A 93 -24.46 -3.25 5.62
C ALA A 93 -25.41 -4.19 4.89
N GLY A 94 -25.33 -5.47 5.21
CA GLY A 94 -26.22 -6.47 4.67
C GLY A 94 -25.64 -7.87 4.78
N GLU A 95 -26.48 -8.85 4.50
CA GLU A 95 -26.09 -10.24 4.43
C GLU A 95 -26.32 -10.75 3.01
N SER A 96 -25.40 -11.59 2.53
CA SER A 96 -25.57 -12.20 1.22
C SER A 96 -26.78 -13.14 1.23
N GLU A 97 -27.53 -13.15 0.14
CA GLU A 97 -28.61 -14.12 -0.05
C GLU A 97 -28.03 -15.55 -0.08
N PRO A 98 -28.78 -16.56 0.42
CA PRO A 98 -28.39 -17.96 0.28
C PRO A 98 -28.23 -18.32 -1.20
N MET A 99 -27.13 -18.98 -1.54
CA MET A 99 -26.86 -19.48 -2.89
C MET A 99 -25.96 -20.71 -2.85
N LYS A 100 -26.02 -21.56 -3.88
CA LYS A 100 -25.07 -22.66 -4.06
C LYS A 100 -23.80 -22.20 -4.75
N ALA A 101 -22.69 -22.91 -4.53
CA ALA A 101 -21.42 -22.59 -5.16
C ALA A 101 -21.52 -22.60 -6.70
N ARG A 102 -22.29 -23.53 -7.30
CA ARG A 102 -22.50 -23.58 -8.75
C ARG A 102 -23.09 -22.29 -9.35
N GLU A 103 -23.82 -21.52 -8.55
CA GLU A 103 -24.47 -20.26 -8.96
C GLU A 103 -23.51 -19.07 -8.99
N LEU A 104 -22.28 -19.22 -8.46
CA LEU A 104 -21.26 -18.19 -8.54
C LEU A 104 -20.90 -17.90 -10.00
N VAL A 105 -20.61 -16.65 -10.31
CA VAL A 105 -20.19 -16.21 -11.65
C VAL A 105 -18.66 -16.19 -11.71
N GLU A 106 -18.09 -17.02 -12.56
CA GLU A 106 -16.66 -16.98 -12.88
C GLU A 106 -16.39 -15.88 -13.91
N ARG A 107 -15.34 -15.09 -13.68
CA ARG A 107 -14.89 -14.03 -14.61
C ARG A 107 -13.86 -14.58 -15.58
N SER A 108 -13.88 -14.09 -16.83
CA SER A 108 -12.96 -14.58 -17.85
C SER A 108 -11.54 -14.11 -17.60
N ARG A 109 -10.55 -14.85 -18.10
CA ARG A 109 -9.14 -14.49 -17.94
C ARG A 109 -8.78 -13.18 -18.64
N ASP A 110 -9.49 -12.85 -19.73
CA ASP A 110 -9.25 -11.63 -20.52
C ASP A 110 -9.50 -10.35 -19.71
N GLU A 111 -10.33 -10.42 -18.68
CA GLU A 111 -10.58 -9.30 -17.77
C GLU A 111 -9.39 -8.99 -16.85
N PHE A 112 -8.44 -9.91 -16.75
CA PHE A 112 -7.25 -9.80 -15.90
C PHE A 112 -5.97 -9.74 -16.73
N SER A 113 -6.03 -9.17 -17.94
CA SER A 113 -4.89 -9.05 -18.86
C SER A 113 -3.69 -8.28 -18.30
N ASN A 114 -3.89 -7.47 -17.26
CA ASN A 114 -2.84 -6.77 -16.53
C ASN A 114 -2.15 -7.62 -15.44
N ILE A 115 -2.55 -8.88 -15.27
CA ILE A 115 -2.04 -9.80 -14.25
C ILE A 115 -1.45 -11.01 -14.98
N GLU A 116 -0.16 -11.25 -14.73
CA GLU A 116 0.54 -12.43 -15.25
C GLU A 116 0.86 -13.38 -14.10
N GLU A 117 0.49 -14.65 -14.28
CA GLU A 117 0.82 -15.72 -13.33
C GLU A 117 2.25 -16.19 -13.61
N LEU A 118 3.15 -15.92 -12.67
CA LEU A 118 4.51 -16.40 -12.75
C LEU A 118 4.61 -17.77 -12.08
N ASP A 119 5.09 -18.76 -12.83
CA ASP A 119 5.40 -20.08 -12.30
C ASP A 119 6.57 -19.99 -11.31
N MET A 120 6.34 -20.31 -10.03
CA MET A 120 7.27 -20.04 -8.93
C MET A 120 8.66 -20.69 -9.07
N PRO A 121 8.84 -21.90 -9.62
CA PRO A 121 10.18 -22.44 -9.91
C PRO A 121 10.97 -21.56 -10.88
N HIS A 122 10.31 -21.02 -11.92
CA HIS A 122 10.92 -20.09 -12.88
C HIS A 122 11.11 -18.69 -12.28
N ALA A 123 10.13 -18.20 -11.53
CA ALA A 123 10.16 -16.90 -10.88
C ALA A 123 11.18 -16.83 -9.75
N ALA A 124 11.41 -17.93 -9.02
CA ALA A 124 12.44 -18.04 -7.99
C ALA A 124 13.84 -17.94 -8.59
N ALA A 125 14.08 -18.60 -9.73
CA ALA A 125 15.36 -18.48 -10.44
C ALA A 125 15.57 -17.05 -10.97
N PHE A 126 14.53 -16.44 -11.54
CA PHE A 126 14.56 -15.06 -12.05
C PHE A 126 14.75 -14.02 -10.92
N SER A 127 14.03 -14.15 -9.82
CA SER A 127 14.16 -13.27 -8.65
C SER A 127 15.49 -13.44 -7.96
N ALA A 128 16.01 -14.67 -7.81
CA ALA A 128 17.35 -14.93 -7.29
C ALA A 128 18.45 -14.31 -8.17
N LEU A 129 18.23 -14.19 -9.48
CA LEU A 129 19.15 -13.52 -10.40
C LEU A 129 19.07 -11.99 -10.32
N LEU A 130 17.86 -11.44 -10.23
CA LEU A 130 17.62 -9.99 -10.30
C LEU A 130 17.74 -9.25 -8.97
N PHE A 131 17.34 -9.87 -7.84
CA PHE A 131 17.42 -9.22 -6.54
C PHE A 131 18.85 -8.78 -6.17
N PRO A 132 19.88 -9.65 -6.35
CA PRO A 132 21.26 -9.23 -6.09
C PRO A 132 21.72 -8.10 -7.01
N GLN A 133 21.27 -8.05 -8.26
CA GLN A 133 21.61 -6.97 -9.19
C GLN A 133 20.93 -5.65 -8.81
N ALA A 134 19.65 -5.70 -8.45
CA ALA A 134 18.90 -4.54 -7.98
C ALA A 134 19.51 -3.99 -6.68
N GLN A 135 19.87 -4.87 -5.72
CA GLN A 135 20.54 -4.47 -4.50
C GLN A 135 21.92 -3.84 -4.76
N ARG A 136 22.73 -4.40 -5.67
CA ARG A 136 24.00 -3.81 -6.07
C ARG A 136 23.83 -2.41 -6.64
N ARG A 137 22.88 -2.22 -7.57
CA ARG A 137 22.62 -0.89 -8.15
C ARG A 137 22.19 0.14 -7.11
N VAL A 138 21.35 -0.24 -6.15
CA VAL A 138 20.94 0.66 -5.05
C VAL A 138 22.14 1.00 -4.15
N LEU A 139 23.00 0.03 -3.84
CA LEU A 139 24.23 0.23 -3.09
C LEU A 139 25.21 1.16 -3.82
N GLU A 140 25.44 0.93 -5.11
CA GLU A 140 26.29 1.76 -5.98
C GLU A 140 25.75 3.19 -6.07
N LEU A 141 24.44 3.36 -6.24
CA LEU A 141 23.81 4.69 -6.24
C LEU A 141 24.01 5.40 -4.90
N ARG A 142 23.85 4.68 -3.80
CA ARG A 142 24.02 5.25 -2.46
C ARG A 142 25.47 5.67 -2.23
N GLN A 143 26.43 4.88 -2.69
CA GLN A 143 27.84 5.21 -2.64
C GLN A 143 28.16 6.43 -3.51
N SER A 144 27.69 6.48 -4.75
CA SER A 144 27.94 7.60 -5.66
C SER A 144 27.34 8.91 -5.13
N VAL A 145 26.11 8.88 -4.57
CA VAL A 145 25.50 10.03 -3.91
C VAL A 145 26.33 10.47 -2.70
N THR A 146 26.81 9.53 -1.89
CA THR A 146 27.66 9.83 -0.73
C THR A 146 28.98 10.48 -1.17
N GLU A 147 29.60 9.97 -2.24
CA GLU A 147 30.82 10.50 -2.83
C GLU A 147 30.60 11.92 -3.37
N MET A 148 29.51 12.15 -4.12
CA MET A 148 29.15 13.47 -4.63
C MET A 148 28.91 14.47 -3.50
N VAL A 149 28.18 14.09 -2.45
CA VAL A 149 27.97 14.94 -1.27
C VAL A 149 29.31 15.28 -0.61
N ARG A 150 30.22 14.31 -0.50
CA ARG A 150 31.57 14.51 0.07
C ARG A 150 32.42 15.47 -0.78
N GLN A 151 32.30 15.42 -2.10
CA GLN A 151 33.00 16.32 -3.02
C GLN A 151 32.40 17.73 -3.04
N THR A 152 31.10 17.85 -2.77
CA THR A 152 30.39 19.14 -2.78
C THR A 152 30.50 19.88 -1.44
N LEU A 153 30.80 19.18 -0.34
CA LEU A 153 31.02 19.82 0.97
C LEU A 153 32.35 20.58 0.97
N PRO A 154 32.37 21.88 1.34
CA PRO A 154 33.60 22.63 1.45
C PRO A 154 34.55 21.93 2.42
N THR A 155 35.80 21.75 2.03
CA THR A 155 36.80 21.01 2.81
C THR A 155 36.83 21.54 4.25
N ARG A 156 36.96 20.67 5.25
CA ARG A 156 37.05 21.08 6.68
C ARG A 156 38.05 22.22 6.93
N ARG A 157 39.12 22.29 6.12
CA ARG A 157 40.10 23.40 6.13
C ARG A 157 39.51 24.74 5.67
N PHE A 158 38.64 24.73 4.66
CA PHE A 158 37.93 25.92 4.18
C PHE A 158 36.91 26.43 5.19
N LEU A 159 36.15 25.52 5.82
CA LEU A 159 35.24 25.86 6.93
C LEU A 159 36.00 26.41 8.15
N GLY A 160 37.17 25.84 8.47
CA GLY A 160 38.06 26.35 9.52
C GLY A 160 38.64 27.73 9.20
N PHE A 161 39.03 27.97 7.94
CA PHE A 161 39.50 29.27 7.46
C PHE A 161 38.40 30.34 7.54
N LEU A 162 37.16 30.02 7.15
CA LEU A 162 36.00 30.91 7.29
C LEU A 162 35.70 31.23 8.75
N LYS A 163 35.78 30.24 9.65
CA LYS A 163 35.67 30.46 11.10
C LYS A 163 36.80 31.32 11.64
N TYR A 164 38.03 31.08 11.18
CA TYR A 164 39.18 31.90 11.55
C TYR A 164 38.90 33.33 11.13
N MET A 165 38.67 33.61 9.85
CA MET A 165 38.38 34.95 9.30
C MET A 165 37.22 35.71 9.97
N ASN A 166 36.25 35.00 10.58
CA ASN A 166 35.17 35.64 11.32
C ASN A 166 35.61 36.39 12.60
N TRP A 167 36.87 36.23 13.05
CA TRP A 167 37.44 37.06 14.12
C TRP A 167 37.65 38.53 13.72
N LEU A 168 37.90 38.80 12.44
CA LEU A 168 38.10 40.16 11.92
C LEU A 168 36.80 40.97 11.96
N SER A 169 35.66 40.32 11.72
CA SER A 169 34.33 40.92 11.86
C SER A 169 34.04 41.32 13.31
N PHE A 170 34.46 40.52 14.30
CA PHE A 170 34.34 40.89 15.72
C PHE A 170 35.21 42.10 16.08
N TRP A 171 36.44 42.19 15.55
CA TRP A 171 37.30 43.35 15.76
C TRP A 171 36.75 44.63 15.14
N LEU A 172 36.23 44.55 13.91
CA LEU A 172 35.58 45.69 13.26
C LEU A 172 34.32 46.14 14.01
N ALA A 173 33.51 45.20 14.49
CA ALA A 173 32.33 45.52 15.29
C ALA A 173 32.70 46.19 16.63
N ALA A 174 33.77 45.71 17.29
CA ALA A 174 34.26 46.32 18.53
C ALA A 174 34.81 47.73 18.29
N LEU A 175 35.56 47.96 17.20
CA LEU A 175 36.04 49.29 16.81
C LEU A 175 34.90 50.26 16.50
N LEU A 176 33.92 49.82 15.71
CA LEU A 176 32.73 50.63 15.40
C LEU A 176 31.91 50.95 16.66
N GLY A 177 31.76 49.98 17.57
CA GLY A 177 31.10 50.19 18.86
C GLY A 177 31.84 51.18 19.76
N ALA A 178 33.17 51.10 19.83
CA ALA A 178 34.00 52.04 20.58
C ALA A 178 33.93 53.46 20.00
N MET A 179 33.95 53.58 18.66
CA MET A 179 33.76 54.87 17.99
C MET A 179 32.37 55.45 18.27
N ALA A 180 31.32 54.65 18.20
CA ALA A 180 29.96 55.07 18.51
C ALA A 180 29.80 55.53 19.97
N MET A 181 30.39 54.81 20.94
CA MET A 181 30.40 55.24 22.34
C MET A 181 31.16 56.55 22.55
N SER A 182 32.31 56.72 21.89
CA SER A 182 33.10 57.95 21.99
C SER A 182 32.39 59.16 21.37
N ALA A 183 31.56 58.93 20.35
CA ALA A 183 30.71 59.97 19.74
C ALA A 183 29.52 60.31 20.64
N TRP A 184 28.90 59.31 21.27
CA TRP A 184 27.80 59.49 22.22
C TRP A 184 28.21 60.31 23.44
N GLN A 185 29.36 60.01 24.05
CA GLN A 185 29.88 60.74 25.21
C GLN A 185 30.21 62.21 24.92
N ARG A 186 30.41 62.59 23.66
CA ARG A 186 30.63 64.00 23.27
C ARG A 186 29.32 64.77 23.06
N TRP A 187 28.20 64.06 22.94
CA TRP A 187 26.87 64.61 22.65
C TRP A 187 25.90 64.52 23.84
N SER A 188 26.33 63.95 24.97
CA SER A 188 25.68 63.98 26.28
C SER A 188 26.37 64.96 27.22
#